data_AF-A0A967B358-F1
#
_entry.id   AF-A0A967B358-F1
#
_cell.length_a   1.000
_cell.length_b   1.000
_cell.length_c   1.000
_cell.angle_alpha   90.00
_cell.angle_beta   90.00
_cell.angle_gamma   90.00
#
_symmetry.space_group_name_H-M   'P 1'
#
loop_
_entity.id
_entity.type
_entity.pdbx_description
1 polymer ?
#
loop_
_entity_poly.entity_id
_entity_poly.type
_entity_poly.pdbx_seq_one_letter_code
_entity_poly.pdbx_strand_id
1 'polypeptide(L)'
;MENVSNIWSIFTYVVVIGIVMTCMMGLSAITGTRRSGRAMGRSMSMPFESGIVPTGSAHLRLPVQYYLVAMFFVIFDVETAILLTWATVVTETGWIGYGAVLAFIVLLAISLAYLWRAGALDWGPQVRLHAVTAPRKDRAT
;
A
#
# COMPACT_ATOMS: atom_id res chain seq x y z
N MET A 1 -30.31 -7.66 21.06
CA MET A 1 -29.87 -8.69 20.10
C MET A 1 -30.23 -8.17 18.72
N GLU A 2 -29.40 -7.28 18.17
CA GLU A 2 -29.58 -6.89 16.78
C GLU A 2 -29.48 -8.15 15.92
N ASN A 3 -30.48 -8.33 15.07
CA ASN A 3 -30.90 -9.61 14.56
C ASN A 3 -29.80 -10.31 13.74
N VAL A 4 -29.70 -11.63 13.88
CA VAL A 4 -28.95 -12.51 12.98
C VAL A 4 -29.27 -12.22 11.50
N SER A 5 -30.47 -11.70 11.20
CA SER A 5 -30.87 -11.24 9.87
C SER A 5 -29.98 -10.12 9.30
N ASN A 6 -29.39 -9.25 10.13
CA ASN A 6 -28.50 -8.18 9.65
C ASN A 6 -27.18 -8.76 9.12
N ILE A 7 -26.66 -9.80 9.78
CA ILE A 7 -25.46 -10.52 9.32
C ILE A 7 -25.73 -11.19 7.97
N TRP A 8 -26.89 -11.86 7.85
CA TRP A 8 -27.33 -12.43 6.57
C TRP A 8 -27.49 -11.37 5.49
N SER A 9 -28.00 -10.18 5.82
CA SER A 9 -28.14 -9.06 4.89
C SER A 9 -26.79 -8.52 4.40
N ILE A 10 -25.79 -8.44 5.28
CA ILE A 10 -24.43 -8.01 4.88
C ILE A 10 -23.81 -9.07 3.97
N PHE A 11 -23.94 -10.35 4.33
CA PHE A 11 -23.42 -11.45 3.53
C PHE A 11 -24.05 -11.50 2.13
N THR A 12 -25.37 -11.39 2.02
CA THR A 12 -26.06 -11.37 0.72
C THR A 12 -25.64 -10.15 -0.09
N TYR A 13 -25.48 -8.99 0.53
CA TYR A 13 -25.00 -7.78 -0.17
C TYR A 13 -23.61 -7.96 -0.78
N VAL A 14 -22.65 -8.50 -0.02
CA VAL A 14 -21.29 -8.79 -0.52
C VAL A 14 -21.32 -9.78 -1.66
N VAL A 15 -22.13 -10.85 -1.55
CA VAL A 15 -22.29 -11.85 -2.61
C VAL A 15 -22.87 -11.24 -3.88
N VAL A 16 -23.92 -10.43 -3.77
CA VAL A 16 -24.54 -9.75 -4.92
C VAL A 16 -23.53 -8.83 -5.61
N ILE A 17 -22.75 -8.04 -4.86
CA ILE A 17 -21.69 -7.20 -5.45
C ILE A 17 -20.65 -8.06 -6.17
N GLY A 18 -20.19 -9.14 -5.56
CA GLY A 18 -19.23 -10.06 -6.18
C GLY A 18 -19.75 -10.66 -7.48
N ILE A 19 -21.03 -11.05 -7.51
CA ILE A 19 -21.70 -11.54 -8.72
C ILE A 19 -21.76 -10.44 -9.78
N VAL A 20 -22.18 -9.22 -9.42
CA VAL A 20 -22.27 -8.10 -10.36
C VAL A 20 -20.89 -7.78 -10.95
N MET A 21 -19.84 -7.67 -10.14
CA MET A 21 -18.47 -7.43 -10.62
C MET A 21 -18.00 -8.54 -11.57
N THR A 22 -18.28 -9.80 -11.23
CA THR A 22 -17.93 -10.95 -12.07
C THR A 22 -18.71 -10.96 -13.37
N CYS A 23 -20.01 -10.65 -13.34
CA CYS A 23 -20.84 -10.52 -14.53
C CYS A 23 -20.36 -9.39 -15.43
N MET A 24 -19.98 -8.23 -14.87
CA MET A 24 -19.43 -7.12 -15.65
C MET A 24 -18.09 -7.49 -16.31
N MET A 25 -17.17 -8.11 -15.57
CA MET A 25 -15.93 -8.64 -16.15
C MET A 25 -16.20 -9.71 -17.22
N GLY A 26 -17.15 -10.61 -16.98
CA GLY A 26 -17.54 -11.66 -17.92
C GLY A 26 -18.17 -11.11 -19.20
N LEU A 27 -19.12 -10.19 -19.08
CA LEU A 27 -19.76 -9.49 -20.21
C LEU A 27 -18.73 -8.70 -21.01
N SER A 28 -17.83 -7.97 -20.34
CA SER A 28 -16.74 -7.25 -21.00
C SER A 28 -15.81 -8.22 -21.75
N ALA A 29 -15.51 -9.37 -21.16
CA ALA A 29 -14.66 -10.38 -21.76
C ALA A 29 -15.32 -11.12 -22.92
N ILE A 30 -16.65 -11.21 -22.97
CA ILE A 30 -17.41 -11.87 -24.07
C ILE A 30 -17.70 -10.88 -25.20
N THR A 31 -18.10 -9.66 -24.89
CA THR A 31 -18.44 -8.62 -25.88
C THR A 31 -17.22 -7.89 -26.45
N GLY A 32 -16.11 -7.87 -25.72
CA GLY A 32 -14.86 -7.28 -26.18
C GLY A 32 -14.33 -7.98 -27.44
N THR A 33 -13.96 -7.19 -28.45
CA THR A 33 -13.33 -7.70 -29.68
C THR A 33 -11.96 -8.29 -29.34
N ARG A 34 -11.93 -9.57 -28.98
CA ARG A 34 -10.68 -10.28 -28.68
C ARG A 34 -9.85 -10.38 -29.95
N ARG A 35 -8.74 -9.66 -30.02
CA ARG A 35 -7.68 -9.95 -31.00
C ARG A 35 -6.91 -11.17 -30.49
N SER A 36 -7.36 -12.36 -30.87
CA SER A 36 -6.68 -13.62 -30.58
C SER A 36 -5.89 -14.12 -31.80
N GLY A 37 -4.78 -14.82 -31.59
CA GLY A 37 -3.97 -15.39 -32.67
C GLY A 37 -3.17 -14.35 -33.47
N ARG A 38 -3.27 -14.38 -34.81
CA ARG A 38 -2.48 -13.57 -35.75
C ARG A 38 -2.69 -12.05 -35.65
N ALA A 39 -3.80 -11.60 -35.06
CA ALA A 39 -4.10 -10.18 -34.85
C ALA A 39 -3.52 -9.61 -33.54
N MET A 40 -2.97 -10.47 -32.67
CA MET A 40 -2.26 -10.06 -31.45
C MET A 40 -0.84 -9.64 -31.83
N GLY A 41 -0.64 -8.33 -32.03
CA GLY A 41 0.69 -7.79 -32.27
C GLY A 41 1.60 -8.00 -31.04
N ARG A 42 2.88 -8.31 -31.26
CA ARG A 42 3.87 -8.54 -30.19
C ARG A 42 3.95 -7.39 -29.17
N SER A 43 3.60 -6.16 -29.58
CA SER A 43 3.55 -4.98 -28.72
C SER A 43 2.40 -4.94 -27.72
N MET A 44 1.33 -5.69 -27.94
CA MET A 44 0.14 -5.66 -27.08
C MET A 44 0.36 -6.40 -25.75
N SER A 45 1.33 -7.31 -25.69
CA SER A 45 1.73 -8.05 -24.50
C SER A 45 3.01 -7.53 -23.85
N MET A 46 3.62 -6.47 -24.40
CA MET A 46 4.84 -5.88 -23.84
C MET A 46 4.48 -4.77 -22.83
N PRO A 47 5.21 -4.66 -21.70
CA PRO A 47 5.15 -3.51 -20.83
C PRO A 47 5.29 -2.19 -21.59
N PHE A 48 4.47 -1.20 -21.23
CA PHE A 48 4.49 0.11 -21.87
C PHE A 48 5.68 0.92 -21.36
N GLU A 49 6.63 1.23 -22.24
CA GLU A 49 7.77 2.11 -21.96
C GLU A 49 8.00 3.08 -23.12
N SER A 50 6.93 3.77 -23.55
CA SER A 50 6.95 4.79 -24.62
C SER A 50 7.65 4.33 -25.91
N GLY A 51 7.45 3.07 -26.31
CA GLY A 51 8.03 2.49 -27.53
C GLY A 51 9.43 1.90 -27.38
N ILE A 52 10.02 1.97 -26.19
CA ILE A 52 11.28 1.29 -25.87
C ILE A 52 10.98 -0.19 -25.61
N VAL A 53 11.77 -1.07 -26.21
CA VAL A 53 11.68 -2.51 -25.94
C VAL A 53 12.19 -2.72 -24.51
N PRO A 54 11.38 -3.30 -23.60
CA PRO A 54 11.82 -3.51 -22.23
C PRO A 54 13.05 -4.41 -22.21
N THR A 55 14.14 -3.90 -21.63
CA THR A 55 15.41 -4.61 -21.51
C THR A 55 15.74 -4.83 -20.04
N GLY A 56 16.08 -6.07 -19.67
CA GLY A 56 16.47 -6.42 -18.32
C GLY A 56 15.32 -6.95 -17.46
N SER A 57 15.60 -7.11 -16.17
CA SER A 57 14.66 -7.63 -15.18
C SER A 57 13.91 -6.49 -14.50
N ALA A 58 12.59 -6.63 -14.33
CA ALA A 58 11.76 -5.68 -13.59
C ALA A 58 11.97 -5.73 -12.05
N HIS A 59 12.89 -6.57 -11.56
CA HIS A 59 13.23 -6.66 -10.14
C HIS A 59 14.17 -5.54 -9.71
N LEU A 60 13.61 -4.35 -9.50
CA LEU A 60 14.31 -3.26 -8.83
C LEU A 60 14.26 -3.44 -7.31
N ARG A 61 15.36 -3.14 -6.61
CA ARG A 61 15.35 -3.04 -5.15
C ARG A 61 14.56 -1.79 -4.77
N LEU A 62 13.32 -2.00 -4.33
CA LEU A 62 12.53 -0.93 -3.75
C LEU A 62 13.23 -0.42 -2.48
N PRO A 63 13.21 0.90 -2.23
CA PRO A 63 13.80 1.45 -1.03
C PRO A 63 13.10 0.92 0.23
N VAL A 64 13.87 0.72 1.29
CA VAL A 64 13.39 0.18 2.59
C VAL A 64 12.32 1.05 3.25
N GLN A 65 12.20 2.31 2.84
CA GLN A 65 11.24 3.28 3.36
C GLN A 65 9.80 2.78 3.27
N TYR A 66 9.43 2.07 2.20
CA TYR A 66 8.09 1.47 2.05
C TYR A 66 7.79 0.42 3.14
N TYR A 67 8.81 -0.35 3.55
CA TYR A 67 8.66 -1.33 4.61
C TYR A 67 8.49 -0.66 5.97
N LEU A 68 9.26 0.39 6.26
CA LEU A 68 9.16 1.13 7.52
C LEU A 68 7.77 1.75 7.71
N VAL A 69 7.20 2.30 6.63
CA VAL A 69 5.85 2.88 6.63
C VAL A 69 4.78 1.81 6.83
N ALA A 70 4.90 0.66 6.16
CA ALA A 70 3.97 -0.46 6.33
C ALA A 70 4.03 -1.04 7.75
N MET A 71 5.23 -1.23 8.30
CA MET A 71 5.40 -1.72 9.67
C MET A 71 4.82 -0.74 10.70
N PHE A 72 5.06 0.56 10.53
CA PHE A 72 4.47 1.59 11.39
C PHE A 72 2.93 1.62 11.29
N PHE A 73 2.37 1.50 10.09
CA PHE A 73 0.92 1.43 9.89
C PHE A 73 0.31 0.25 10.65
N VAL A 74 0.92 -0.94 10.60
CA VAL A 74 0.43 -2.12 11.33
C VAL A 74 0.47 -1.91 12.84
N ILE A 75 1.56 -1.33 13.37
CA ILE A 75 1.67 -1.06 14.80
C ILE A 75 0.61 -0.04 15.24
N PHE A 76 0.50 1.08 14.54
CA PHE A 76 -0.46 2.14 14.84
C PHE A 76 -1.93 1.69 14.70
N ASP A 77 -2.22 0.80 13.74
CA ASP A 77 -3.55 0.21 13.55
C ASP A 77 -3.95 -0.65 14.76
N VAL A 78 -3.03 -1.49 15.26
CA VAL A 78 -3.25 -2.28 16.47
C VAL A 78 -3.44 -1.39 17.70
N GLU A 79 -2.64 -0.34 17.83
CA GLU A 79 -2.75 0.62 18.94
C GLU A 79 -4.09 1.37 18.91
N THR A 80 -4.59 1.70 17.72
CA THR A 80 -5.91 2.32 17.53
C THR A 80 -7.04 1.35 17.87
N ALA A 81 -6.92 0.06 17.54
CA ALA A 81 -7.90 -0.95 17.95
C ALA A 81 -8.05 -1.04 19.48
N ILE A 82 -6.96 -0.86 20.23
CA ILE A 82 -6.97 -0.80 21.70
C ILE A 82 -7.73 0.46 22.18
N LEU A 83 -7.44 1.61 21.56
CA LEU A 83 -8.16 2.87 21.87
C LEU A 83 -9.66 2.77 21.58
N LEU A 84 -10.05 2.16 20.47
CA LEU A 84 -11.44 1.94 20.10
C LEU A 84 -12.15 1.02 21.11
N THR A 85 -11.47 -0.03 21.56
CA THR A 85 -12.01 -0.93 22.58
C THR A 85 -12.24 -0.18 23.89
N TRP A 86 -11.26 0.62 24.35
CA TRP A 86 -11.44 1.46 25.53
C TRP A 86 -12.55 2.52 25.36
N ALA A 87 -12.71 3.09 24.17
CA ALA A 87 -13.74 4.08 23.89
C ALA A 87 -15.17 3.56 24.16
N THR A 88 -15.40 2.24 24.06
CA THR A 88 -16.69 1.63 24.39
C THR A 88 -17.03 1.63 25.88
N VAL A 89 -16.03 1.76 26.77
CA VAL A 89 -16.16 1.68 28.23
C VAL A 89 -15.60 2.92 28.94
N VAL A 90 -15.50 4.04 28.23
CA VAL A 90 -14.89 5.28 28.74
C VAL A 90 -15.57 5.77 30.03
N THR A 91 -16.89 5.61 30.14
CA THR A 91 -17.69 6.04 31.29
C THR A 91 -17.45 5.18 32.53
N GLU A 92 -17.04 3.92 32.36
CA GLU A 92 -16.82 2.98 33.47
C GLU A 92 -15.40 3.06 34.03
N THR A 93 -14.42 3.41 33.19
CA THR A 93 -13.01 3.46 33.59
C THR A 93 -12.59 4.75 34.31
N GLY A 94 -13.41 5.81 34.21
CA GLY A 94 -13.23 7.06 34.93
C GLY A 94 -11.87 7.75 34.69
N TRP A 95 -11.42 8.55 35.66
CA TRP A 95 -10.18 9.34 35.54
C TRP A 95 -8.91 8.50 35.41
N ILE A 96 -8.89 7.30 36.01
CA ILE A 96 -7.73 6.39 35.94
C ILE A 96 -7.58 5.87 34.50
N GLY A 97 -8.69 5.41 33.89
CA GLY A 97 -8.69 4.99 32.49
C GLY A 97 -8.31 6.12 31.54
N TYR A 98 -8.82 7.32 31.78
CA TYR A 98 -8.46 8.51 31.02
C TYR A 98 -6.95 8.81 31.09
N GLY A 99 -6.36 8.78 32.29
CA GLY A 99 -4.92 8.98 32.47
C GLY A 99 -4.07 7.93 31.75
N ALA A 100 -4.49 6.66 31.81
CA ALA A 100 -3.81 5.57 31.11
C ALA A 100 -3.84 5.76 29.58
N VAL A 101 -4.98 6.14 29.01
CA VAL A 101 -5.11 6.39 27.57
C VAL A 101 -4.36 7.64 27.15
N LEU A 102 -4.37 8.70 27.97
CA LEU A 102 -3.57 9.89 27.68
C LEU A 102 -2.07 9.55 27.62
N ALA A 103 -1.57 8.77 28.58
CA ALA A 103 -0.18 8.30 28.57
C ALA A 103 0.13 7.43 27.34
N PHE A 104 -0.81 6.56 26.95
CA PHE A 104 -0.70 5.74 25.74
C PHE A 104 -0.61 6.61 24.47
N ILE A 105 -1.48 7.60 24.31
CA ILE A 105 -1.44 8.54 23.16
C ILE A 105 -0.11 9.31 23.12
N VAL A 106 0.41 9.74 24.28
CA VAL A 106 1.72 10.40 24.35
C VAL A 106 2.84 9.47 23.88
N LEU A 107 2.81 8.19 24.26
CA LEU A 107 3.77 7.20 23.75
C LEU A 107 3.67 7.04 22.22
N LEU A 108 2.46 7.03 21.65
CA LEU A 108 2.28 7.02 20.18
C LEU A 108 2.92 8.25 19.53
N ALA A 109 2.68 9.42 20.09
CA ALA A 109 3.23 10.67 19.59
C ALA A 109 4.76 10.68 19.65
N ILE A 110 5.36 10.15 20.73
CA ILE A 110 6.81 10.02 20.86
C ILE A 110 7.37 9.04 19.82
N SER A 111 6.75 7.87 19.64
CA SER A 111 7.17 6.89 18.64
C SER A 111 7.14 7.46 17.22
N LEU A 112 6.07 8.19 16.88
CA LEU A 112 5.94 8.86 15.59
C LEU A 112 6.98 9.99 15.43
N ALA A 113 7.17 10.82 16.45
CA ALA A 113 8.16 11.89 16.42
C ALA A 113 9.59 11.37 16.25
N TYR A 114 9.93 10.26 16.91
CA TYR A 114 11.22 9.58 16.74
C TYR A 114 11.41 9.11 15.31
N LEU A 115 10.40 8.44 14.73
CA LEU A 115 10.45 7.90 13.39
C LEU A 115 10.57 8.99 12.32
N TRP A 116 9.87 10.12 12.52
CA TRP A 116 10.03 11.30 11.68
C TRP A 116 11.47 11.81 11.73
N ARG A 117 12.03 12.01 12.93
CA ARG A 117 13.42 12.48 13.08
C ARG A 117 14.45 11.50 12.51
N ALA A 118 14.14 10.20 12.47
CA ALA A 118 15.00 9.20 11.86
C ALA A 118 14.98 9.21 10.32
N GLY A 119 14.18 10.07 9.68
CA GLY A 119 14.08 10.18 8.22
C GLY A 119 13.36 9.01 7.56
N ALA A 120 12.66 8.17 8.33
CA ALA A 120 11.85 7.09 7.77
C ALA A 120 10.63 7.60 7.00
N LEU A 121 10.25 8.87 7.23
CA LEU A 121 9.20 9.58 6.49
C LEU A 121 9.76 10.49 5.38
N ASP A 122 11.08 10.57 5.21
CA ASP A 122 11.66 11.42 4.16
C ASP A 122 11.56 10.73 2.80
N TRP A 123 10.67 11.26 1.96
CA TRP A 123 10.43 10.80 0.61
C TRP A 123 11.16 11.69 -0.40
N GLY A 124 12.00 11.08 -1.24
CA GLY A 124 12.62 11.78 -2.36
C GLY A 124 13.69 10.92 -3.02
N PRO A 125 13.89 11.04 -4.34
CA PRO A 125 15.00 10.40 -5.02
C PRO A 125 16.30 10.96 -4.44
N GLN A 126 16.98 10.14 -3.64
CA GLN A 126 18.37 10.37 -3.29
C GLN A 126 19.14 10.11 -4.58
N VAL A 127 19.22 11.11 -5.47
CA VAL A 127 20.02 11.05 -6.68
C VAL A 127 21.47 10.94 -6.20
N ARG A 128 21.92 9.71 -6.00
CA ARG A 128 23.32 9.38 -5.81
C ARG A 128 23.93 9.57 -7.18
N LEU A 129 24.26 10.82 -7.50
CA LEU A 129 25.10 11.15 -8.63
C LEU A 129 26.40 10.40 -8.39
N HIS A 130 26.54 9.20 -8.98
CA HIS A 130 27.84 8.61 -9.17
C HIS A 130 28.61 9.64 -9.97
N ALA A 131 29.58 10.29 -9.32
CA ALA A 131 30.48 11.21 -9.97
C ALA A 131 31.09 10.48 -11.17
N VAL A 132 30.61 10.84 -12.37
CA VAL A 132 31.24 10.45 -13.63
C VAL A 132 32.53 11.25 -13.69
N THR A 133 33.53 10.80 -12.95
CA THR A 133 34.88 11.33 -13.02
C THR A 133 35.83 10.19 -13.27
N ALA A 134 36.13 9.97 -14.55
CA ALA A 134 37.52 10.03 -15.00
C ALA A 134 37.52 10.26 -16.52
N PRO A 135 38.16 11.33 -17.03
CA PRO A 135 38.44 11.41 -18.45
C PRO A 135 39.36 10.25 -18.83
N ARG A 136 38.93 9.45 -19.81
CA ARG A 136 39.78 8.43 -20.43
C ARG A 136 40.93 9.16 -21.10
N LYS A 137 42.11 9.11 -20.45
CA LYS A 137 43.36 9.58 -21.01
C LYS A 137 43.68 8.76 -22.26
N ASP A 138 43.58 9.45 -23.40
CA ASP A 138 44.37 9.28 -24.62
C ASP A 138 45.45 8.20 -24.59
N ARG A 139 45.35 7.28 -25.55
CA ARG A 139 46.52 6.67 -26.21
C ARG A 139 46.30 6.70 -27.72
N ALA A 140 46.83 7.76 -28.31
CA ALA A 140 47.36 7.71 -29.67
C ALA A 140 48.75 7.05 -29.57
N THR A 141 48.91 5.89 -30.21
CA THR A 141 50.14 5.36 -30.81
C THR A 141 49.76 4.12 -31.60
#